data_AF-A0A815V907-F1
#
_entry.id   AF-A0A815V907-F1
#
_cell.length_a   1.000
_cell.length_b   1.000
_cell.length_c   1.000
_cell.angle_alpha   90.00
_cell.angle_beta   90.00
_cell.angle_gamma   90.00
#
_symmetry.space_group_name_H-M   'P 1'
#
loop_
_entity.id
_entity.type
_entity.pdbx_description
1 polymer ?
#
loop_
_entity_poly.entity_id
_entity_poly.type
_entity_poly.pdbx_seq_one_letter_code
_entity_poly.pdbx_strand_id
1 'polypeptide(L)'
;MLSNFLSNTFKIQAIINKTLMKSKDIDNAMHLFSSITNKSNYMYTVMFKGLIINNVAEKILDLFDEMKIEPNQLTLTILFNASAVLNNNRPMKTGKKLLAEMPENYRNHNVISTSAIDMLMKFGDVEGAETIFRSVKAKGADIYGADIYGALMNGYNLNGESWKCFKVFEEMNEKDIIPDEIAWNVLIGACSKSKYGSIEKAKNVFNLVVDRDTITYNAMINAFALNGMGTQAVELYRKMPNNLRDHISHICVLNACSHAGLLHEARTIFNEVSLKTESIITTMIQCFVDCLSRLFMFDEAQKLIEDYEKTNTPSIVMYS
;
A
#
# COMPACT_ATOMS: atom_id res chain seq x y z
N MET A 1 -18.62 -42.62 -9.45
CA MET A 1 -17.21 -42.32 -9.09
C MET A 1 -16.86 -40.85 -9.30
N LEU A 2 -17.11 -40.26 -10.48
CA LEU A 2 -16.89 -38.83 -10.77
C LEU A 2 -17.69 -37.86 -9.87
N SER A 3 -18.93 -38.18 -9.51
CA SER A 3 -19.75 -37.31 -8.63
C SER A 3 -19.25 -37.23 -7.18
N ASN A 4 -18.73 -38.34 -6.63
CA ASN A 4 -18.14 -38.35 -5.28
C ASN A 4 -16.79 -37.62 -5.23
N PHE A 5 -16.01 -37.68 -6.32
CA PHE A 5 -14.77 -36.94 -6.43
C PHE A 5 -15.04 -35.43 -6.46
N LEU A 6 -15.94 -34.99 -7.36
CA LEU A 6 -16.38 -33.59 -7.45
C LEU A 6 -16.97 -33.07 -6.13
N SER A 7 -17.84 -33.84 -5.47
CA SER A 7 -18.42 -33.51 -4.17
C SER A 7 -17.36 -33.27 -3.09
N ASN A 8 -16.31 -34.10 -3.03
CA ASN A 8 -15.23 -33.92 -2.06
C ASN A 8 -14.37 -32.71 -2.40
N THR A 9 -14.11 -32.44 -3.68
CA THR A 9 -13.36 -31.26 -4.12
C THR A 9 -14.05 -29.95 -3.74
N PHE A 10 -15.36 -29.83 -3.98
CA PHE A 10 -16.13 -28.63 -3.61
C PHE A 10 -16.23 -28.44 -2.08
N LYS A 11 -16.35 -29.53 -1.31
CA LYS A 11 -16.36 -29.47 0.16
C LYS A 11 -15.00 -29.02 0.70
N ILE A 12 -13.90 -29.59 0.20
CA ILE A 12 -12.54 -29.22 0.62
C ILE A 12 -12.26 -27.76 0.25
N GLN A 13 -12.70 -27.31 -0.93
CA GLN A 13 -12.58 -25.92 -1.38
C GLN A 13 -13.36 -24.93 -0.49
N ALA A 14 -14.59 -25.28 -0.09
CA ALA A 14 -15.37 -24.48 0.85
C ALA A 14 -14.75 -24.46 2.25
N ILE A 15 -14.14 -25.57 2.69
CA ILE A 15 -13.41 -25.65 3.96
C ILE A 15 -12.17 -24.78 3.92
N ILE A 16 -11.34 -24.85 2.87
CA ILE A 16 -10.16 -23.99 2.72
C ILE A 16 -10.57 -22.51 2.75
N ASN A 17 -11.61 -22.14 2.01
CA ASN A 17 -12.09 -20.76 2.00
C ASN A 17 -12.58 -20.31 3.38
N LYS A 18 -13.31 -21.18 4.11
CA LYS A 18 -13.80 -20.90 5.47
C LYS A 18 -12.64 -20.80 6.48
N THR A 19 -11.69 -21.73 6.45
CA THR A 19 -10.55 -21.79 7.38
C THR A 19 -9.60 -20.60 7.15
N LEU A 20 -9.25 -20.34 5.89
CA LEU A 20 -8.27 -19.30 5.55
C LEU A 20 -8.84 -17.88 5.74
N MET A 21 -10.12 -17.66 5.41
CA MET A 21 -10.73 -16.32 5.47
C MET A 21 -11.35 -15.97 6.83
N LYS A 22 -11.80 -16.96 7.63
CA LYS A 22 -12.48 -16.69 8.92
C LYS A 22 -11.68 -17.09 10.15
N SER A 23 -10.93 -18.20 10.12
CA SER A 23 -10.24 -18.69 11.34
C SER A 23 -8.76 -18.32 11.42
N LYS A 24 -8.19 -17.68 10.38
CA LYS A 24 -6.76 -17.31 10.27
C LYS A 24 -5.79 -18.47 10.51
N ASP A 25 -6.27 -19.71 10.34
CA ASP A 25 -5.51 -20.92 10.60
C ASP A 25 -4.82 -21.37 9.31
N ILE A 26 -3.69 -20.72 9.02
CA ILE A 26 -2.95 -20.87 7.77
C ILE A 26 -2.37 -22.27 7.66
N ASP A 27 -1.83 -22.83 8.75
CA ASP A 27 -1.10 -24.10 8.68
C ASP A 27 -2.03 -25.28 8.40
N ASN A 28 -3.22 -25.30 9.01
CA ASN A 28 -4.23 -26.31 8.67
C ASN A 28 -4.73 -26.15 7.22
N ALA A 29 -4.93 -24.92 6.74
CA ALA A 29 -5.33 -24.69 5.35
C ALA A 29 -4.25 -25.13 4.36
N MET A 30 -2.97 -24.87 4.65
CA MET A 30 -1.83 -25.33 3.84
C MET A 30 -1.71 -26.85 3.82
N HIS A 31 -1.88 -27.52 4.98
CA HIS A 31 -1.88 -28.98 5.07
C HIS A 31 -3.03 -29.62 4.29
N LEU A 32 -4.25 -29.06 4.41
CA LEU A 32 -5.38 -29.52 3.61
C LEU A 32 -5.12 -29.33 2.12
N PHE A 33 -4.57 -28.19 1.72
CA PHE A 33 -4.24 -27.90 0.33
C PHE A 33 -3.19 -28.87 -0.22
N SER A 34 -2.13 -29.17 0.54
CA SER A 34 -1.07 -30.08 0.09
C SER A 34 -1.61 -31.50 -0.17
N SER A 35 -2.58 -31.97 0.62
CA SER A 35 -3.24 -33.27 0.47
C SER A 35 -4.06 -33.44 -0.83
N ILE A 36 -4.38 -32.35 -1.54
CA ILE A 36 -5.14 -32.40 -2.79
C ILE A 36 -4.22 -32.78 -3.94
N THR A 37 -4.53 -33.88 -4.64
CA THR A 37 -3.74 -34.36 -5.79
C THR A 37 -3.94 -33.50 -7.04
N ASN A 38 -5.19 -33.19 -7.41
CA ASN A 38 -5.53 -32.41 -8.60
C ASN A 38 -5.97 -31.00 -8.23
N LYS A 39 -5.00 -30.08 -8.11
CA LYS A 39 -5.23 -28.68 -7.77
C LYS A 39 -5.64 -27.88 -9.01
N SER A 40 -6.69 -27.06 -8.92
CA SER A 40 -7.13 -26.17 -10.00
C SER A 40 -6.65 -24.73 -9.79
N ASN A 41 -6.65 -23.93 -10.86
CA ASN A 41 -6.32 -22.50 -10.82
C ASN A 41 -7.09 -21.75 -9.72
N TYR A 42 -8.40 -22.03 -9.62
CA TYR A 42 -9.25 -21.44 -8.60
C TYR A 42 -8.76 -21.74 -7.17
N MET A 43 -8.32 -22.97 -6.89
CA MET A 43 -7.86 -23.32 -5.54
C MET A 43 -6.60 -22.55 -5.16
N TYR A 44 -5.64 -22.42 -6.09
CA TYR A 44 -4.47 -21.56 -5.90
C TYR A 44 -4.87 -20.11 -5.67
N THR A 45 -5.80 -19.57 -6.47
CA THR A 45 -6.34 -18.22 -6.28
C THR A 45 -6.90 -18.02 -4.86
N VAL A 46 -7.66 -18.98 -4.34
CA VAL A 46 -8.22 -18.90 -2.97
C VAL A 46 -7.10 -18.92 -1.92
N MET A 47 -6.13 -19.83 -2.07
CA MET A 47 -4.97 -19.87 -1.18
C MET A 47 -4.22 -18.55 -1.18
N PHE A 48 -3.92 -18.00 -2.35
CA PHE A 48 -3.17 -16.75 -2.45
C PHE A 48 -3.93 -15.58 -1.84
N LYS A 49 -5.24 -15.45 -2.12
CA LYS A 49 -6.07 -14.40 -1.51
C LYS A 49 -6.07 -14.46 0.01
N GLY A 50 -6.25 -15.64 0.59
CA GLY A 50 -6.24 -15.74 2.05
C GLY A 50 -4.84 -15.60 2.66
N LEU A 51 -3.77 -15.99 1.96
CA LEU A 51 -2.40 -15.69 2.41
C LEU A 51 -2.11 -14.17 2.43
N ILE A 52 -2.61 -13.42 1.43
CA ILE A 52 -2.54 -11.94 1.44
C ILE A 52 -3.30 -11.39 2.65
N ILE A 53 -4.54 -11.80 2.87
CA ILE A 53 -5.38 -11.29 3.96
C ILE A 53 -4.77 -11.56 5.34
N ASN A 54 -4.00 -12.64 5.47
CA ASN A 54 -3.30 -12.97 6.70
C ASN A 54 -1.87 -12.42 6.77
N ASN A 55 -1.46 -11.54 5.83
CA ASN A 55 -0.15 -10.91 5.76
C ASN A 55 1.04 -11.89 5.68
N VAL A 56 0.86 -13.04 5.01
CA VAL A 56 1.91 -14.05 4.81
C VAL A 56 2.21 -14.24 3.32
N ALA A 57 2.54 -13.12 2.66
CA ALA A 57 2.74 -13.08 1.22
C ALA A 57 3.95 -13.93 0.73
N GLU A 58 4.96 -14.16 1.57
CA GLU A 58 6.11 -15.02 1.26
C GLU A 58 5.68 -16.43 0.80
N LYS A 59 4.71 -17.03 1.49
CA LYS A 59 4.18 -18.39 1.19
C LYS A 59 3.50 -18.48 -0.19
N ILE A 60 3.13 -17.35 -0.79
CA ILE A 60 2.49 -17.31 -2.13
C ILE A 60 3.49 -17.75 -3.20
N LEU A 61 4.74 -17.30 -3.10
CA LEU A 61 5.78 -17.65 -4.06
C LEU A 61 6.16 -19.14 -3.95
N ASP A 62 6.17 -19.70 -2.74
CA ASP A 62 6.42 -21.12 -2.52
C ASP A 62 5.34 -21.99 -3.19
N LEU A 63 4.06 -21.65 -2.97
CA LEU A 63 2.95 -22.34 -3.61
C LEU A 63 2.92 -22.12 -5.13
N PHE A 64 3.40 -20.99 -5.62
CA PHE A 64 3.55 -20.74 -7.05
C PHE A 64 4.62 -21.64 -7.68
N ASP A 65 5.75 -21.86 -7.00
CA ASP A 65 6.79 -22.78 -7.47
C ASP A 65 6.27 -24.24 -7.55
N GLU A 66 5.31 -24.61 -6.70
CA GLU A 66 4.61 -25.91 -6.76
C GLU A 66 3.54 -25.99 -7.86
N MET A 67 3.11 -24.86 -8.42
CA MET A 67 2.01 -24.80 -9.38
C MET A 67 2.45 -25.35 -10.74
N LYS A 68 1.93 -26.52 -11.10
CA LYS A 68 2.22 -27.21 -12.38
C LYS A 68 1.23 -26.87 -13.51
N ILE A 69 0.37 -25.90 -13.27
CA ILE A 69 -0.66 -25.45 -14.21
C ILE A 69 -0.41 -23.98 -14.55
N GLU A 70 -0.78 -23.57 -15.76
CA GLU A 70 -0.59 -22.19 -16.20
C GLU A 70 -1.49 -21.23 -15.38
N PRO A 71 -0.95 -20.14 -14.82
CA PRO A 71 -1.73 -19.14 -14.11
C PRO A 71 -2.78 -18.46 -14.98
N ASN A 72 -4.02 -18.36 -14.48
CA ASN A 72 -5.04 -17.52 -15.09
C ASN A 72 -4.84 -16.03 -14.75
N GLN A 73 -5.64 -15.15 -15.35
CA GLN A 73 -5.60 -13.70 -15.17
C GLN A 73 -5.63 -13.26 -13.69
N LEU A 74 -6.51 -13.88 -12.89
CA LEU A 74 -6.69 -13.54 -11.48
C LEU A 74 -5.48 -13.98 -10.64
N THR A 75 -4.94 -15.16 -10.94
CA THR A 75 -3.72 -15.66 -10.31
C THR A 75 -2.51 -14.77 -10.62
N LEU A 76 -2.34 -14.34 -11.87
CA LEU A 76 -1.27 -13.41 -12.27
C LEU A 76 -1.36 -12.07 -11.53
N THR A 77 -2.56 -11.49 -11.46
CA THR A 77 -2.80 -10.23 -10.74
C THR A 77 -2.38 -10.35 -9.27
N ILE A 78 -2.75 -11.46 -8.62
CA ILE A 78 -2.40 -11.71 -7.22
C ILE A 78 -0.90 -11.91 -7.05
N LEU A 79 -0.24 -12.63 -7.95
CA LEU A 79 1.21 -12.86 -7.89
C LEU A 79 2.02 -11.58 -8.06
N PHE A 80 1.59 -10.68 -8.96
CA PHE A 80 2.23 -9.37 -9.10
C PHE A 80 2.03 -8.50 -7.86
N ASN A 81 0.80 -8.42 -7.34
CA ASN A 81 0.51 -7.65 -6.12
C ASN A 81 1.25 -8.21 -4.90
N ALA A 82 1.32 -9.53 -4.74
CA ALA A 82 2.08 -10.16 -3.67
C ALA A 82 3.58 -9.87 -3.82
N SER A 83 4.11 -9.98 -5.04
CA SER A 83 5.51 -9.67 -5.32
C SER A 83 5.85 -8.22 -5.02
N ALA A 84 4.93 -7.30 -5.30
CA ALA A 84 5.05 -5.87 -5.04
C ALA A 84 5.10 -5.51 -3.54
N VAL A 85 4.68 -6.41 -2.64
CA VAL A 85 4.72 -6.19 -1.17
C VAL A 85 6.02 -6.71 -0.55
N LEU A 86 6.73 -7.60 -1.22
CA LEU A 86 7.89 -8.31 -0.68
C LEU A 86 9.19 -7.58 -1.04
N ASN A 87 9.88 -7.00 -0.05
CA ASN A 87 11.10 -6.22 -0.24
C ASN A 87 12.38 -7.06 -0.43
N ASN A 88 12.31 -8.20 -1.11
CA ASN A 88 13.47 -9.07 -1.35
C ASN A 88 13.66 -9.38 -2.85
N ASN A 89 14.79 -9.98 -3.23
CA ASN A 89 15.15 -10.17 -4.65
C ASN A 89 14.36 -11.28 -5.37
N ARG A 90 13.76 -12.22 -4.64
CA ARG A 90 13.03 -13.36 -5.23
C ARG A 90 11.77 -12.91 -5.98
N PRO A 91 10.86 -12.09 -5.42
CA PRO A 91 9.66 -11.64 -6.11
C PRO A 91 9.93 -10.88 -7.39
N MET A 92 11.00 -10.07 -7.46
CA MET A 92 11.38 -9.41 -8.71
C MET A 92 11.75 -10.42 -9.81
N LYS A 93 12.55 -11.44 -9.48
CA LYS A 93 12.91 -12.50 -10.43
C LYS A 93 11.67 -13.29 -10.88
N THR A 94 10.80 -13.64 -9.95
CA THR A 94 9.54 -14.34 -10.25
C THR A 94 8.61 -13.48 -11.11
N GLY A 95 8.46 -12.20 -10.79
CA GLY A 95 7.67 -11.24 -11.55
C GLY A 95 8.15 -11.08 -12.99
N LYS A 96 9.47 -10.97 -13.20
CA LYS A 96 10.06 -10.94 -14.56
C LYS A 96 9.86 -12.23 -15.33
N LYS A 97 10.00 -13.39 -14.66
CA LYS A 97 9.70 -14.70 -15.26
C LYS A 97 8.24 -14.78 -15.71
N LEU A 98 7.30 -14.40 -14.83
CA LEU A 98 5.88 -14.34 -15.15
C LEU A 98 5.61 -13.43 -16.35
N LEU A 99 6.24 -12.25 -16.39
CA LEU A 99 6.12 -11.34 -17.53
C LEU A 99 6.72 -11.90 -18.82
N ALA A 100 7.76 -12.72 -18.77
CA ALA A 100 8.33 -13.35 -19.96
C ALA A 100 7.42 -14.47 -20.49
N GLU A 101 6.85 -15.27 -19.60
CA GLU A 101 6.01 -16.44 -19.93
C GLU A 101 4.55 -16.07 -20.21
N MET A 102 4.13 -14.84 -19.88
CA MET A 102 2.73 -14.42 -19.97
C MET A 102 2.19 -14.46 -21.42
N PRO A 103 1.01 -15.09 -21.63
CA PRO A 103 0.30 -15.06 -22.90
C PRO A 103 0.04 -13.66 -23.41
N GLU A 104 0.10 -13.48 -24.73
CA GLU A 104 -0.01 -12.16 -25.36
C GLU A 104 -1.38 -11.50 -25.19
N ASN A 105 -2.44 -12.31 -25.04
CA ASN A 105 -3.78 -11.83 -24.70
C ASN A 105 -3.87 -11.26 -23.27
N TYR A 106 -3.05 -11.74 -22.32
CA TYR A 106 -3.01 -11.23 -20.94
C TYR A 106 -2.16 -9.96 -20.80
N ARG A 107 -1.17 -9.76 -21.67
CA ARG A 107 -0.35 -8.52 -21.72
C ARG A 107 -1.16 -7.25 -22.01
N ASN A 108 -2.36 -7.41 -22.53
CA ASN A 108 -3.25 -6.30 -22.88
C ASN A 108 -4.38 -6.13 -21.87
N HIS A 109 -4.42 -6.94 -20.80
CA HIS A 109 -5.45 -6.83 -19.78
C HIS A 109 -5.06 -5.78 -18.75
N ASN A 110 -5.79 -4.67 -18.68
CA ASN A 110 -5.41 -3.48 -17.90
C ASN A 110 -5.10 -3.79 -16.43
N VAL A 111 -5.89 -4.65 -15.79
CA VAL A 111 -5.65 -5.03 -14.38
C VAL A 111 -4.30 -5.74 -14.20
N ILE A 112 -3.94 -6.65 -15.12
CA ILE A 112 -2.69 -7.40 -15.04
C ILE A 112 -1.51 -6.46 -15.31
N SER A 113 -1.64 -5.62 -16.34
CA SER A 113 -0.61 -4.65 -16.71
C SER A 113 -0.39 -3.60 -15.62
N THR A 114 -1.46 -3.14 -14.96
CA THR A 114 -1.38 -2.21 -13.83
C THR A 114 -0.64 -2.84 -12.65
N SER A 115 -1.00 -4.07 -12.27
CA SER A 115 -0.30 -4.81 -11.21
C SER A 115 1.17 -5.08 -11.56
N ALA A 116 1.48 -5.40 -12.82
CA ALA A 116 2.85 -5.60 -13.26
C ALA A 116 3.66 -4.29 -13.24
N ILE A 117 3.07 -3.17 -13.67
CA ILE A 117 3.68 -1.84 -13.60
C ILE A 117 3.97 -1.49 -12.13
N ASP A 118 2.99 -1.62 -11.22
CA ASP A 118 3.20 -1.33 -9.79
C ASP A 118 4.36 -2.16 -9.20
N MET A 119 4.41 -3.46 -9.51
CA MET A 119 5.50 -4.34 -9.11
C MET A 119 6.85 -3.86 -9.64
N LEU A 120 6.98 -3.63 -10.95
CA LEU A 120 8.23 -3.19 -11.57
C LEU A 120 8.70 -1.84 -11.01
N MET A 121 7.79 -0.88 -10.85
CA MET A 121 8.11 0.45 -10.32
C MET A 121 8.60 0.38 -8.87
N LYS A 122 8.02 -0.47 -8.01
CA LYS A 122 8.48 -0.65 -6.62
C LYS A 122 9.86 -1.26 -6.51
N PHE A 123 10.25 -2.09 -7.49
CA PHE A 123 11.61 -2.61 -7.58
C PHE A 123 12.57 -1.74 -8.41
N GLY A 124 12.12 -0.55 -8.85
CA GLY A 124 12.93 0.41 -9.61
C GLY A 124 13.18 0.05 -11.08
N ASP A 125 12.48 -0.94 -11.65
CA ASP A 125 12.56 -1.24 -13.08
C ASP A 125 11.59 -0.37 -13.89
N VAL A 126 11.96 0.92 -13.97
CA VAL A 126 11.17 1.94 -14.65
C VAL A 126 11.05 1.66 -16.15
N GLU A 127 12.11 1.19 -16.79
CA GLU A 127 12.12 0.89 -18.23
C GLU A 127 11.17 -0.26 -18.59
N GLY A 128 11.15 -1.32 -17.78
CA GLY A 128 10.21 -2.43 -17.94
C GLY A 128 8.76 -1.96 -17.81
N ALA A 129 8.47 -1.13 -16.81
CA ALA A 129 7.13 -0.57 -16.60
C ALA A 129 6.69 0.32 -17.77
N GLU A 130 7.56 1.21 -18.26
CA GLU A 130 7.29 2.09 -19.40
C GLU A 130 7.07 1.30 -20.71
N THR A 131 7.72 0.15 -20.85
CA THR A 131 7.52 -0.74 -22.02
C THR A 131 6.14 -1.38 -21.99
N ILE A 132 5.69 -1.87 -20.84
CA ILE A 132 4.33 -2.38 -20.67
C ILE A 132 3.31 -1.26 -20.93
N PHE A 133 3.51 -0.08 -20.34
CA PHE A 133 2.62 1.07 -20.53
C PHE A 133 2.48 1.45 -22.01
N ARG A 134 3.59 1.54 -22.75
CA ARG A 134 3.58 1.82 -24.20
C ARG A 134 2.84 0.76 -25.01
N SER A 135 3.04 -0.52 -24.69
CA SER A 135 2.32 -1.64 -25.34
C SER A 135 0.81 -1.54 -25.14
N VAL A 136 0.40 -1.28 -23.90
CA VAL A 136 -1.01 -1.13 -23.52
C VAL A 136 -1.63 0.08 -24.22
N LYS A 137 -0.94 1.23 -24.20
CA LYS A 137 -1.33 2.47 -24.90
C LYS A 137 -1.53 2.27 -26.41
N ALA A 138 -0.59 1.61 -27.09
CA ALA A 138 -0.63 1.39 -28.54
C ALA A 138 -1.87 0.60 -29.02
N LYS A 139 -2.53 -0.14 -28.12
CA LYS A 139 -3.71 -0.96 -28.42
C LYS A 139 -5.03 -0.29 -28.02
N GLY A 140 -5.03 1.01 -27.71
CA GLY A 140 -6.23 1.77 -27.39
C GLY A 140 -6.60 1.78 -25.90
N ALA A 141 -5.64 1.50 -25.01
CA ALA A 141 -5.86 1.64 -23.57
C ALA A 141 -6.05 3.10 -23.10
N ASP A 142 -5.87 4.06 -24.01
CA ASP A 142 -6.30 5.46 -23.85
C ASP A 142 -7.80 5.58 -23.49
N ILE A 143 -8.59 4.53 -23.75
CA ILE A 143 -10.02 4.45 -23.40
C ILE A 143 -10.26 3.84 -22.00
N TYR A 144 -9.28 3.17 -21.36
CA TYR A 144 -9.61 2.15 -20.32
C TYR A 144 -8.74 2.11 -19.05
N GLY A 145 -8.36 3.24 -18.45
CA GLY A 145 -8.20 3.22 -16.99
C GLY A 145 -7.30 4.30 -16.41
N ALA A 146 -7.88 5.13 -15.56
CA ALA A 146 -7.13 5.98 -14.65
C ALA A 146 -6.09 5.16 -13.86
N ASP A 147 -6.41 3.90 -13.51
CA ASP A 147 -5.58 2.98 -12.74
C ASP A 147 -4.15 2.84 -13.28
N ILE A 148 -3.97 2.71 -14.61
CA ILE A 148 -2.64 2.47 -15.20
C ILE A 148 -1.79 3.75 -15.19
N TYR A 149 -2.43 4.91 -15.38
CA TYR A 149 -1.79 6.22 -15.24
C TYR A 149 -1.43 6.46 -13.77
N GLY A 150 -2.35 6.19 -12.84
CA GLY A 150 -2.14 6.30 -11.39
C GLY A 150 -0.99 5.42 -10.90
N ALA A 151 -0.90 4.16 -11.35
CA ALA A 151 0.20 3.26 -11.01
C ALA A 151 1.55 3.77 -11.53
N LEU A 152 1.60 4.25 -12.77
CA LEU A 152 2.82 4.80 -13.36
C LEU A 152 3.26 6.11 -12.66
N MET A 153 2.31 7.00 -12.37
CA MET A 153 2.53 8.22 -11.60
C MET A 153 3.08 7.90 -10.20
N ASN A 154 2.45 6.96 -9.49
CA ASN A 154 2.89 6.55 -8.15
C ASN A 154 4.32 6.00 -8.22
N GLY A 155 4.59 5.14 -9.20
CA GLY A 155 5.92 4.61 -9.45
C GLY A 155 6.97 5.69 -9.68
N TYR A 156 6.68 6.70 -10.51
CA TYR A 156 7.61 7.80 -10.74
C TYR A 156 7.87 8.61 -9.47
N ASN A 157 6.84 8.84 -8.67
CA ASN A 157 6.97 9.51 -7.38
C ASN A 157 7.85 8.70 -6.40
N LEU A 158 7.70 7.37 -6.35
CA LEU A 158 8.54 6.48 -5.53
C LEU A 158 10.01 6.48 -5.95
N ASN A 159 10.28 6.54 -7.26
CA ASN A 159 11.63 6.53 -7.81
C ASN A 159 12.28 7.93 -7.89
N GLY A 160 11.65 8.97 -7.33
CA GLY A 160 12.17 10.33 -7.33
C GLY A 160 12.08 11.05 -8.69
N GLU A 161 11.40 10.46 -9.67
CA GLU A 161 11.22 10.99 -11.02
C GLU A 161 9.95 11.85 -11.13
N SER A 162 9.74 12.77 -10.19
CA SER A 162 8.50 13.55 -10.08
C SER A 162 8.14 14.33 -11.36
N TRP A 163 9.11 14.69 -12.20
CA TRP A 163 8.85 15.36 -13.48
C TRP A 163 8.07 14.46 -14.45
N LYS A 164 8.37 13.14 -14.47
CA LYS A 164 7.62 12.18 -15.29
C LYS A 164 6.20 11.99 -14.75
N CYS A 165 6.04 12.02 -13.43
CA CYS A 165 4.71 12.02 -12.81
C CYS A 165 3.86 13.19 -13.34
N PHE A 166 4.40 14.42 -13.40
CA PHE A 166 3.67 15.57 -13.96
C PHE A 166 3.34 15.39 -15.44
N LYS A 167 4.31 14.92 -16.24
CA LYS A 167 4.10 14.66 -17.66
C LYS A 167 2.98 13.64 -17.93
N VAL A 168 2.92 12.56 -17.14
CA VAL A 168 1.85 11.56 -17.26
C VAL A 168 0.49 12.14 -16.86
N PHE A 169 0.45 12.98 -15.83
CA PHE A 169 -0.79 13.66 -15.44
C PHE A 169 -1.27 14.67 -16.49
N GLU A 170 -0.36 15.41 -17.12
CA GLU A 170 -0.68 16.29 -18.24
C GLU A 170 -1.25 15.49 -19.42
N GLU A 171 -0.61 14.39 -19.80
CA GLU A 171 -1.11 13.49 -20.86
C GLU A 171 -2.51 12.94 -20.51
N MET A 172 -2.74 12.58 -19.24
CA MET A 172 -4.03 12.10 -18.75
C MET A 172 -5.14 13.15 -18.98
N ASN A 173 -4.85 14.42 -18.67
CA ASN A 173 -5.79 15.53 -18.86
C ASN A 173 -5.99 15.89 -20.35
N GLU A 174 -4.94 15.87 -21.17
CA GLU A 174 -5.03 16.12 -22.61
C GLU A 174 -5.94 15.12 -23.34
N LYS A 175 -6.10 13.93 -22.75
CA LYS A 175 -6.96 12.85 -23.26
C LYS A 175 -8.33 12.79 -22.58
N ASP A 176 -8.68 13.78 -21.77
CA ASP A 176 -9.93 13.85 -20.99
C ASP A 176 -10.14 12.63 -20.08
N ILE A 177 -9.07 11.98 -19.62
CA ILE A 177 -9.15 10.88 -18.66
C ILE A 177 -9.28 11.48 -17.27
N ILE A 178 -10.38 11.18 -16.57
CA ILE A 178 -10.65 11.71 -15.23
C ILE A 178 -9.66 11.12 -14.22
N PRO A 179 -8.86 11.95 -13.51
CA PRO A 179 -7.97 11.47 -12.47
C PRO A 179 -8.72 10.85 -11.29
N ASP A 180 -8.28 9.66 -10.89
CA ASP A 180 -8.78 8.97 -9.71
C ASP A 180 -8.13 9.52 -8.42
N GLU A 181 -8.61 9.04 -7.27
CA GLU A 181 -8.08 9.42 -5.96
C GLU A 181 -6.57 9.15 -5.86
N ILE A 182 -6.08 8.06 -6.47
CA ILE A 182 -4.66 7.71 -6.48
C ILE A 182 -3.85 8.78 -7.22
N ALA A 183 -4.24 9.18 -8.42
CA ALA A 183 -3.57 10.19 -9.21
C ALA A 183 -3.48 11.54 -8.49
N TRP A 184 -4.58 11.98 -7.86
CA TRP A 184 -4.58 13.21 -7.05
C TRP A 184 -3.63 13.14 -5.86
N ASN A 185 -3.66 12.04 -5.10
CA ASN A 185 -2.82 11.83 -3.92
C ASN A 185 -1.33 11.79 -4.27
N VAL A 186 -0.99 11.10 -5.36
CA VAL A 186 0.37 11.07 -5.89
C VAL A 186 0.82 12.46 -6.33
N LEU A 187 -0.05 13.22 -6.99
CA LEU A 187 0.28 14.56 -7.48
C LEU A 187 0.59 15.53 -6.33
N ILE A 188 -0.18 15.48 -5.23
CA ILE A 188 0.10 16.24 -4.00
C ILE A 188 1.51 15.92 -3.48
N GLY A 189 1.84 14.63 -3.33
CA GLY A 189 3.15 14.19 -2.86
C GLY A 189 4.30 14.55 -3.80
N ALA A 190 4.09 14.43 -5.11
CA ALA A 190 5.09 14.81 -6.12
C ALA A 190 5.35 16.33 -6.10
N CYS A 191 4.31 17.15 -5.95
CA CYS A 191 4.44 18.60 -5.79
C CYS A 191 5.20 19.00 -4.51
N SER A 192 5.11 18.22 -3.43
CA SER A 192 5.75 18.58 -2.16
C SER A 192 7.21 18.15 -2.06
N LYS A 193 7.61 17.07 -2.76
CA LYS A 193 8.96 16.47 -2.68
C LYS A 193 9.90 16.89 -3.82
N SER A 194 9.34 17.27 -4.96
CA SER A 194 10.13 17.53 -6.17
C SER A 194 10.89 18.85 -6.10
N LYS A 195 12.10 18.89 -6.69
CA LYS A 195 12.84 20.13 -6.98
C LYS A 195 12.04 21.12 -7.85
N TYR A 196 11.11 20.64 -8.66
CA TYR A 196 10.23 21.45 -9.53
C TYR A 196 8.85 21.70 -8.90
N GLY A 197 8.61 21.10 -7.75
CA GLY A 197 7.41 21.25 -6.94
C GLY A 197 7.49 22.47 -6.03
N SER A 198 6.39 22.74 -5.34
CA SER A 198 6.34 23.62 -4.19
C SER A 198 5.15 23.23 -3.33
N ILE A 199 5.21 23.54 -2.05
CA ILE A 199 4.06 23.33 -1.17
C ILE A 199 2.81 24.09 -1.64
N GLU A 200 2.98 25.25 -2.28
CA GLU A 200 1.85 26.00 -2.86
C GLU A 200 1.18 25.26 -4.02
N LYS A 201 1.96 24.59 -4.89
CA LYS A 201 1.38 23.71 -5.91
C LYS A 201 0.62 22.54 -5.27
N ALA A 202 1.18 21.92 -4.23
CA ALA A 202 0.51 20.83 -3.51
C ALA A 202 -0.81 21.30 -2.88
N LYS A 203 -0.84 22.50 -2.27
CA LYS A 203 -2.08 23.13 -1.76
C LYS A 203 -3.10 23.37 -2.86
N ASN A 204 -2.68 23.87 -4.02
CA ASN A 204 -3.57 24.09 -5.15
C ASN A 204 -4.20 22.78 -5.62
N VAL A 205 -3.41 21.72 -5.78
CA VAL A 205 -3.90 20.38 -6.12
C VAL A 205 -4.88 19.86 -5.06
N PHE A 206 -4.51 19.95 -3.77
CA PHE A 206 -5.38 19.57 -2.67
C PHE A 206 -6.72 20.33 -2.68
N ASN A 207 -6.72 21.61 -3.08
CA ASN A 207 -7.92 22.42 -3.19
C ASN A 207 -8.83 22.01 -4.38
N LEU A 208 -8.25 21.42 -5.43
CA LEU A 208 -9.00 20.91 -6.59
C LEU A 208 -9.72 19.58 -6.32
N VAL A 209 -9.26 18.80 -5.34
CA VAL A 209 -9.92 17.54 -4.97
C VAL A 209 -11.27 17.84 -4.29
N VAL A 210 -12.37 17.45 -4.93
CA VAL A 210 -13.74 17.71 -4.44
C VAL A 210 -14.07 16.82 -3.25
N ASP A 211 -13.92 15.50 -3.41
CA ASP A 211 -14.21 14.50 -2.39
C ASP A 211 -12.90 13.99 -1.78
N ARG A 212 -12.44 14.67 -0.73
CA ARG A 212 -11.19 14.33 -0.05
C ARG A 212 -11.39 13.16 0.90
N ASP A 213 -10.69 12.07 0.62
CA ASP A 213 -10.65 10.89 1.47
C ASP A 213 -9.52 10.97 2.53
N THR A 214 -9.41 9.94 3.37
CA THR A 214 -8.34 9.81 4.38
C THR A 214 -6.95 9.94 3.75
N ILE A 215 -6.73 9.33 2.59
CA ILE A 215 -5.42 9.32 1.93
C ILE A 215 -5.07 10.72 1.43
N THR A 216 -6.04 11.49 0.90
CA THR A 216 -5.86 12.88 0.44
C THR A 216 -5.40 13.81 1.57
N TYR A 217 -6.04 13.73 2.74
CA TYR A 217 -5.61 14.51 3.90
C TYR A 217 -4.22 14.08 4.37
N ASN A 218 -3.95 12.77 4.46
CA ASN A 218 -2.67 12.24 4.89
C ASN A 218 -1.52 12.69 3.96
N ALA A 219 -1.76 12.68 2.64
CA ALA A 219 -0.80 13.18 1.65
C ALA A 219 -0.43 14.65 1.88
N MET A 220 -1.43 15.50 2.16
CA MET A 220 -1.21 16.93 2.39
C MET A 220 -0.60 17.25 3.76
N ILE A 221 -0.98 16.53 4.82
CA ILE A 221 -0.34 16.64 6.14
C ILE A 221 1.14 16.26 6.04
N ASN A 222 1.45 15.16 5.33
CA ASN A 222 2.82 14.74 5.10
C ASN A 222 3.59 15.74 4.22
N ALA A 223 2.93 16.35 3.23
CA ALA A 223 3.52 17.40 2.40
C ALA A 223 3.96 18.60 3.27
N PHE A 224 3.13 19.04 4.22
CA PHE A 224 3.50 20.08 5.18
C PHE A 224 4.66 19.63 6.08
N ALA A 225 4.62 18.40 6.60
CA ALA A 225 5.67 17.84 7.46
C ALA A 225 7.06 17.89 6.77
N LEU A 226 7.14 17.41 5.53
CA LEU A 226 8.38 17.36 4.74
C LEU A 226 8.93 18.75 4.38
N ASN A 227 8.09 19.77 4.39
CA ASN A 227 8.47 21.16 4.09
C ASN A 227 8.66 22.00 5.37
N GLY A 228 8.74 21.38 6.55
CA GLY A 228 8.96 22.06 7.83
C GLY A 228 7.76 22.90 8.30
N MET A 229 6.60 22.72 7.69
CA MET A 229 5.38 23.48 7.98
C MET A 229 4.50 22.79 9.04
N GLY A 230 5.11 22.42 10.17
CA GLY A 230 4.46 21.62 11.22
C GLY A 230 3.16 22.24 11.75
N THR A 231 3.10 23.56 11.93
CA THR A 231 1.89 24.24 12.40
C THR A 231 0.72 24.06 11.44
N GLN A 232 0.96 24.18 10.14
CA GLN A 232 -0.08 23.97 9.12
C GLN A 232 -0.50 22.49 9.03
N ALA A 233 0.44 21.56 9.25
CA ALA A 233 0.12 20.14 9.35
C ALA A 233 -0.85 19.86 10.51
N VAL A 234 -0.59 20.45 11.69
CA VAL A 234 -1.47 20.34 12.87
C VAL A 234 -2.82 20.99 12.61
N GLU A 235 -2.86 22.19 12.02
CA GLU A 235 -4.11 22.86 11.67
C GLU A 235 -4.96 22.05 10.70
N LEU A 236 -4.35 21.48 9.65
CA LEU A 236 -5.05 20.65 8.68
C LEU A 236 -5.57 19.37 9.33
N TYR A 237 -4.74 18.70 10.13
CA TYR A 237 -5.15 17.52 10.89
C TYR A 237 -6.34 17.82 11.82
N ARG A 238 -6.35 18.96 12.50
CA ARG A 238 -7.48 19.38 13.35
C ARG A 238 -8.75 19.69 12.56
N LYS A 239 -8.63 20.17 11.32
CA LYS A 239 -9.76 20.40 10.40
C LYS A 239 -10.26 19.12 9.73
N MET A 240 -9.44 18.08 9.68
CA MET A 240 -9.82 16.79 9.09
C MET A 240 -11.01 16.18 9.85
N PRO A 241 -12.08 15.74 9.16
CA PRO A 241 -13.23 15.10 9.79
C PRO A 241 -12.84 13.89 10.64
N ASN A 242 -13.38 13.78 11.85
CA ASN A 242 -13.00 12.72 12.80
C ASN A 242 -13.21 11.30 12.24
N ASN A 243 -14.22 11.09 11.40
CA ASN A 243 -14.50 9.80 10.77
C ASN A 243 -13.50 9.41 9.67
N LEU A 244 -12.70 10.35 9.18
CA LEU A 244 -11.64 10.10 8.20
C LEU A 244 -10.27 9.90 8.85
N ARG A 245 -10.09 10.30 10.11
CA ARG A 245 -8.79 10.17 10.78
C ARG A 245 -8.48 8.71 11.03
N ASP A 246 -7.31 8.28 10.57
CA ASP A 246 -6.79 6.94 10.82
C ASP A 246 -5.42 6.99 11.49
N HIS A 247 -4.87 5.81 11.77
CA HIS A 247 -3.53 5.69 12.33
C HIS A 247 -2.45 6.37 11.48
N ILE A 248 -2.58 6.39 10.15
CA ILE A 248 -1.64 7.07 9.28
C ILE A 248 -1.76 8.60 9.46
N SER A 249 -2.97 9.14 9.62
CA SER A 249 -3.18 10.56 9.93
C SER A 249 -2.43 10.99 11.18
N HIS A 250 -2.50 10.17 12.24
CA HIS A 250 -1.80 10.41 13.50
C HIS A 250 -0.27 10.37 13.35
N ILE A 251 0.25 9.38 12.62
CA ILE A 251 1.69 9.28 12.32
C ILE A 251 2.17 10.52 11.55
N CYS A 252 1.45 10.93 10.50
CA CYS A 252 1.83 12.07 9.67
C CYS A 252 1.93 13.37 10.48
N VAL A 253 0.95 13.65 11.35
CA VAL A 253 0.97 14.87 12.16
C VAL A 253 2.01 14.82 13.29
N LEU A 254 2.25 13.66 13.91
CA LEU A 254 3.33 13.51 14.90
C LEU A 254 4.71 13.72 14.28
N ASN A 255 4.95 13.18 13.08
CA ASN A 255 6.17 13.44 12.34
C ASN A 255 6.32 14.94 12.03
N ALA A 256 5.24 15.62 11.65
CA ALA A 256 5.26 17.06 11.44
C ALA A 256 5.64 17.83 12.71
N CYS A 257 5.07 17.46 13.87
CA CYS A 257 5.40 18.06 15.15
C CYS A 257 6.86 17.82 15.54
N SER A 258 7.34 16.59 15.36
CA SER A 258 8.73 16.18 15.59
C SER A 258 9.72 17.02 14.80
N HIS A 259 9.45 17.22 13.51
CA HIS A 259 10.30 18.04 12.64
C HIS A 259 10.23 19.54 12.94
N ALA A 260 9.10 20.03 13.47
CA ALA A 260 8.86 21.46 13.69
C ALA A 260 9.04 21.93 15.14
N GLY A 261 9.40 21.04 16.08
CA GLY A 261 9.56 21.42 17.49
C GLY A 261 8.26 21.55 18.28
N LEU A 262 7.14 21.03 17.77
CA LEU A 262 5.80 21.23 18.34
C LEU A 262 5.46 20.16 19.39
N LEU A 263 6.22 20.16 20.48
CA LEU A 263 6.09 19.16 21.54
C LEU A 263 4.69 19.11 22.16
N HIS A 264 4.12 20.28 22.45
CA HIS A 264 2.85 20.38 23.14
C HIS A 264 1.73 19.78 22.29
N GLU A 265 1.69 20.13 21.01
CA GLU A 265 0.76 19.58 20.02
C GLU A 265 0.95 18.08 19.86
N ALA A 266 2.19 17.61 19.79
CA ALA A 266 2.49 16.17 19.70
C ALA A 266 1.90 15.40 20.90
N ARG A 267 2.05 15.92 22.13
CA ARG A 267 1.46 15.31 23.34
C ARG A 267 -0.05 15.29 23.29
N THR A 268 -0.67 16.42 22.97
CA THR A 268 -2.13 16.52 22.88
C THR A 268 -2.67 15.48 21.90
N ILE A 269 -2.08 15.40 20.71
CA ILE A 269 -2.51 14.46 19.67
C ILE A 269 -2.28 13.02 20.12
N PHE A 270 -1.12 12.69 20.68
CA PHE A 270 -0.82 11.34 21.15
C PHE A 270 -1.83 10.87 22.21
N ASN A 271 -2.22 11.76 23.13
CA ASN A 271 -3.20 11.46 24.18
C ASN A 271 -4.65 11.32 23.67
N GLU A 272 -4.98 11.95 22.54
CA GLU A 272 -6.30 11.82 21.91
C GLU A 272 -6.49 10.50 21.16
N VAL A 273 -5.41 9.79 20.80
CA VAL A 273 -5.52 8.56 20.00
C VAL A 273 -6.01 7.40 20.85
N SER A 274 -7.25 6.97 20.60
CA SER A 274 -7.76 5.70 21.12
C SER A 274 -7.18 4.54 20.30
N LEU A 275 -6.18 3.87 20.86
CA LEU A 275 -5.46 2.81 20.17
C LEU A 275 -6.21 1.47 20.30
N LYS A 276 -6.64 0.91 19.16
CA LYS A 276 -7.51 -0.29 19.11
C LYS A 276 -6.78 -1.58 18.74
N THR A 277 -5.53 -1.53 18.27
CA THR A 277 -4.77 -2.72 17.82
C THR A 277 -3.28 -2.58 18.13
N GLU A 278 -2.64 -3.68 18.56
CA GLU A 278 -1.23 -3.74 18.98
C GLU A 278 -0.22 -3.26 17.92
N SER A 279 -0.38 -3.64 16.65
CA SER A 279 0.54 -3.18 15.59
C SER A 279 0.52 -1.66 15.38
N ILE A 280 -0.64 -1.02 15.52
CA ILE A 280 -0.79 0.43 15.37
C ILE A 280 -0.15 1.15 16.57
N ILE A 281 -0.21 0.53 17.75
CA ILE A 281 0.38 1.04 18.98
C ILE A 281 1.90 1.16 18.84
N THR A 282 2.57 0.10 18.39
CA THR A 282 4.03 0.10 18.24
C THR A 282 4.54 1.21 17.31
N THR A 283 3.93 1.36 16.13
CA THR A 283 4.37 2.39 15.16
C THR A 283 4.12 3.80 15.69
N MET A 284 2.98 4.03 16.35
CA MET A 284 2.66 5.32 16.95
C MET A 284 3.60 5.68 18.10
N ILE A 285 3.93 4.71 18.96
CA ILE A 285 4.93 4.87 20.03
C ILE A 285 6.28 5.20 19.41
N GLN A 286 6.72 4.48 18.39
CA GLN A 286 8.00 4.74 17.73
C GLN A 286 8.07 6.18 17.20
N CYS A 287 7.02 6.66 16.50
CA CYS A 287 6.97 8.04 16.01
C CYS A 287 7.01 9.07 17.15
N PHE A 288 6.38 8.78 18.28
CA PHE A 288 6.40 9.69 19.42
C PHE A 288 7.73 9.65 20.19
N VAL A 289 8.37 8.49 20.33
CA VAL A 289 9.73 8.33 20.83
C VAL A 289 10.72 9.10 19.95
N ASP A 290 10.58 9.01 18.62
CA ASP A 290 11.40 9.78 17.68
C ASP A 290 11.19 11.29 17.84
N CYS A 291 9.95 11.71 18.09
CA CYS A 291 9.60 13.10 18.45
C CYS A 291 10.32 13.54 19.72
N LEU A 292 10.15 12.82 20.84
CA LEU A 292 10.79 13.13 22.11
C LEU A 292 12.31 13.17 21.99
N SER A 293 12.90 12.19 21.29
CA SER A 293 14.35 12.09 21.09
C SER A 293 14.91 13.27 20.31
N ARG A 294 14.23 13.72 19.23
CA ARG A 294 14.64 14.91 18.46
C ARG A 294 14.48 16.21 19.24
N LEU A 295 13.62 16.21 20.25
CA LEU A 295 13.40 17.33 21.16
C LEU A 295 14.19 17.22 22.47
N PHE A 296 15.17 16.30 22.52
CA PHE A 296 16.07 16.08 23.65
C PHE A 296 15.36 15.66 24.95
N MET A 297 14.16 15.07 24.85
CA MET A 297 13.38 14.55 25.97
C MET A 297 13.68 13.07 26.23
N PHE A 298 14.96 12.74 26.45
CA PHE A 298 15.41 11.35 26.54
C PHE A 298 14.84 10.57 27.71
N ASP A 299 14.72 11.21 28.89
CA ASP A 299 14.17 10.56 30.09
C ASP A 299 12.73 10.10 29.87
N GLU A 300 11.94 10.92 29.18
CA GLU A 300 10.55 10.60 28.87
C GLU A 300 10.44 9.58 27.74
N ALA A 301 11.29 9.67 26.72
CA ALA A 301 11.37 8.67 25.67
C ALA A 301 11.70 7.28 26.25
N GLN A 302 12.69 7.20 27.14
CA GLN A 302 13.05 5.96 27.83
C GLN A 302 11.88 5.45 28.68
N LYS A 303 11.25 6.33 29.47
CA LYS A 303 10.16 5.93 30.34
C LYS A 303 8.95 5.41 29.55
N LEU A 304 8.62 6.03 28.42
CA LEU A 304 7.57 5.56 27.52
C LEU A 304 7.85 4.15 26.96
N ILE A 305 9.11 3.87 26.60
CA ILE A 305 9.54 2.53 26.15
C ILE A 305 9.36 1.52 27.28
N GLU A 306 9.85 1.83 28.48
CA GLU A 306 9.74 0.95 29.65
C GLU A 306 8.28 0.66 30.04
N ASP A 307 7.42 1.69 30.01
CA ASP A 307 6.00 1.58 30.32
C ASP A 307 5.29 0.70 29.28
N TYR A 308 5.66 0.83 28.00
CA TYR A 308 5.13 0.00 26.93
C TYR A 308 5.55 -1.46 27.06
N GLU A 309 6.84 -1.74 27.30
CA GLU A 309 7.37 -3.09 27.50
C GLU A 309 6.69 -3.82 28.68
N LYS A 310 6.34 -3.09 29.74
CA LYS A 310 5.70 -3.65 30.94
C LYS A 310 4.21 -3.90 30.77
N THR A 311 3.49 -2.97 30.15
CA THR A 311 2.02 -2.96 30.19
C THR A 311 1.36 -3.36 28.88
N ASN A 312 2.13 -3.38 27.79
CA ASN A 312 1.62 -3.45 26.41
C ASN A 312 0.54 -2.38 26.13
N THR A 313 0.54 -1.28 26.89
CA THR A 313 -0.39 -0.16 26.74
C THR A 313 0.36 1.15 26.53
N PRO A 314 -0.02 1.94 25.50
CA PRO A 314 0.49 3.28 25.26
C PRO A 314 -0.25 4.24 26.17
N SER A 315 0.16 4.38 27.42
CA SER A 315 -0.45 5.38 28.30
C SER A 315 0.57 6.40 28.77
N ILE A 316 0.38 7.65 28.33
CA ILE A 316 0.98 8.86 28.93
C ILE A 316 0.12 9.31 30.14
N VAL A 317 -0.82 8.50 30.62
CA VAL A 317 -1.80 8.87 31.67
C VAL A 317 -1.14 9.10 33.05
N MET A 318 0.19 9.09 33.16
CA MET A 318 0.93 9.51 34.36
C MET A 318 1.63 10.88 34.25
N TYR A 319 1.33 11.70 33.24
CA TYR A 319 2.11 12.94 32.98
C TYR A 319 1.26 14.21 32.88
N SER A 320 0.48 14.51 33.93
CA SER A 320 0.00 15.86 34.25
C SER A 320 0.81 16.47 35.39
#